data_AF-G7E613-F1
#
_entry.id   AF-G7E613-F1
#
_cell.length_a   1.000
_cell.length_b   1.000
_cell.length_c   1.000
_cell.angle_alpha   90.00
_cell.angle_beta   90.00
_cell.angle_gamma   90.00
#
_symmetry.space_group_name_H-M   'P 1'
#
loop_
_entity.id
_entity.type
_entity.pdbx_description
1 polymer ?
#
loop_
_entity_poly.entity_id
_entity_poly.type
_entity_poly.pdbx_seq_one_letter_code
_entity_poly.pdbx_strand_id
1 'polypeptide(L)'
;MSTYELTDAHRAKFESDGYLVLPNFVEPAQIAKLLEQARKLLADFSLEGHPMTKFTTDEEGEGGKDKHVGDDYFLTSSDKIRFFFEADAFDAQGNLTRPKEEAINKIGHGLHELDPVYRPFSLENDRIKSLAKSLQYHHDPLMLQSMIICKQPRIGAKVPVHDDSTFLYTDPPSAIGYWFALEDCHLKNGCLSFLPGSHKRNAHLQRFVRLPEGGTGFEAVPGARDSNPDWSAPGERWVTEECKAGTLVLIHGSVIHKSEANLSDSSRFIYTFHMIEGGAKYDEKNWLQPTPALPFSKLVILSDEPRMSFGDEPRVSTPDKGSRGEQQSITVRATRERASSKVQTLSTDVVIYEGSITLPMIRIGVSVGALPLRAYARVSQPCQTLRLSIAAMQSTGLTPSSGSYNIPAPHSKAMLFLKPRAATYELISQIVTLRCRRSGALCERILLASFGLPCTLMTGSCAVGQGRGSSKISF
;
A
#
# COMPACT_ATOMS: atom_id res chain seq x y z
N MET A 1 12.41 -3.40 16.15
CA MET A 1 11.63 -2.15 16.30
C MET A 1 10.17 -2.54 16.43
N SER A 2 9.40 -1.85 17.27
CA SER A 2 7.98 -2.14 17.49
C SER A 2 7.15 -1.75 16.27
N THR A 3 6.06 -2.49 16.03
CA THR A 3 5.02 -2.10 15.06
C THR A 3 4.29 -0.85 15.52
N TYR A 4 3.56 -0.20 14.61
CA TYR A 4 2.67 0.92 14.92
C TYR A 4 1.37 0.76 14.15
N GLU A 5 0.26 0.70 14.87
CA GLU A 5 -1.07 0.50 14.31
C GLU A 5 -1.92 1.75 14.54
N LEU A 6 -2.57 2.24 13.49
CA LEU A 6 -3.52 3.34 13.61
C LEU A 6 -4.80 2.87 14.30
N THR A 7 -5.32 3.72 15.19
CA THR A 7 -6.66 3.55 15.77
C THR A 7 -7.73 3.94 14.75
N ASP A 8 -8.99 3.59 15.02
CA ASP A 8 -10.12 4.06 14.21
C ASP A 8 -10.21 5.60 14.21
N ALA A 9 -9.90 6.24 15.34
CA ALA A 9 -9.88 7.69 15.45
C ALA A 9 -8.80 8.32 14.58
N HIS A 10 -7.61 7.71 14.50
CA HIS A 10 -6.56 8.15 13.60
C HIS A 10 -6.98 8.06 12.12
N ARG A 11 -7.54 6.92 11.70
CA ARG A 11 -8.06 6.74 10.34
C ARG A 11 -9.17 7.73 10.02
N ALA A 12 -10.12 7.90 10.93
CA ALA A 12 -11.22 8.86 10.75
C ALA A 12 -10.71 10.30 10.62
N LYS A 13 -9.69 10.69 11.40
CA LYS A 13 -9.06 12.01 11.28
C LYS A 13 -8.34 12.18 9.95
N PHE A 14 -7.55 11.20 9.52
CA PHE A 14 -6.87 11.24 8.22
C PHE A 14 -7.87 11.35 7.07
N GLU A 15 -8.94 10.55 7.10
CA GLU A 15 -10.02 10.59 6.12
C GLU A 15 -10.75 11.94 6.14
N SER A 16 -11.05 12.50 7.32
CA SER A 16 -11.71 13.80 7.48
C SER A 16 -10.86 14.95 6.95
N ASP A 17 -9.60 14.99 7.36
CA ASP A 17 -8.77 16.19 7.28
C ASP A 17 -7.78 16.14 6.12
N GLY A 18 -7.46 14.95 5.59
CA GLY A 18 -6.48 14.74 4.53
C GLY A 18 -5.04 14.71 5.04
N TYR A 19 -4.83 14.80 6.35
CA TYR A 19 -3.52 14.63 6.97
C TYR A 19 -3.66 14.14 8.41
N LEU A 20 -2.58 13.59 8.97
CA LEU A 20 -2.56 13.09 10.34
C LEU A 20 -1.18 13.30 10.98
N VAL A 21 -1.17 13.94 12.15
CA VAL A 21 0.03 14.18 12.96
C VAL A 21 0.17 13.08 14.01
N LEU A 22 1.32 12.41 14.02
CA LEU A 22 1.67 11.30 14.91
C LEU A 22 2.93 11.69 15.70
N PRO A 23 2.79 12.30 16.89
CA PRO A 23 3.93 12.69 17.70
C PRO A 23 4.67 11.46 18.25
N ASN A 24 5.97 11.62 18.54
CA ASN A 24 6.83 10.56 19.08
C ASN A 24 6.81 9.26 18.24
N PHE A 25 6.73 9.42 16.91
CA PHE A 25 6.73 8.27 16.00
C PHE A 25 8.12 7.69 15.84
N VAL A 26 9.15 8.54 15.71
CA VAL A 26 10.56 8.16 15.56
C VAL A 26 11.29 8.37 16.87
N GLU A 27 12.05 7.36 17.30
CA GLU A 27 12.83 7.41 18.54
C GLU A 27 14.02 8.38 18.44
N PRO A 28 14.41 9.07 19.53
CA PRO A 28 15.53 10.03 19.56
C PRO A 28 16.84 9.50 18.94
N ALA A 29 17.21 8.25 19.20
CA ALA A 29 18.42 7.65 18.64
C ALA A 29 18.35 7.49 17.11
N GLN A 30 17.16 7.21 16.56
CA GLN A 30 16.97 7.08 15.12
C GLN A 30 16.94 8.45 14.44
N ILE A 31 16.35 9.47 15.09
CA ILE A 31 16.44 10.87 14.66
C ILE A 31 17.91 11.30 14.56
N ALA A 32 18.69 11.09 15.62
CA ALA A 32 20.10 11.46 15.65
C ALA A 32 20.89 10.81 14.51
N LYS A 33 20.67 9.52 14.26
CA LYS A 33 21.31 8.78 13.15
C LYS A 33 20.95 9.33 11.77
N LEU A 34 19.67 9.67 11.54
CA LEU A 34 19.23 10.25 10.26
C LEU A 34 19.83 11.65 10.07
N LEU A 35 19.83 12.48 11.11
CA LEU A 35 20.36 13.84 11.07
C LEU A 35 21.89 13.85 10.89
N GLU A 36 22.61 12.93 11.54
CA GLU A 36 24.05 12.73 11.32
C GLU A 36 24.32 12.34 9.87
N GLN A 37 23.54 11.41 9.30
CA GLN A 37 23.70 11.04 7.89
C GLN A 37 23.40 12.22 6.95
N ALA A 38 22.37 13.02 7.22
CA ALA A 38 22.08 14.22 6.43
C ALA A 38 23.27 15.20 6.43
N ARG A 39 23.85 15.46 7.59
CA ARG A 39 25.03 16.32 7.75
C ARG A 39 26.26 15.74 7.05
N LYS A 40 26.46 14.43 7.14
CA LYS A 40 27.53 13.73 6.42
C LYS A 40 27.37 13.87 4.90
N LEU A 41 26.18 13.67 4.36
CA LEU A 41 25.90 13.85 2.93
C LEU A 41 26.21 15.29 2.48
N LEU A 42 25.85 16.29 3.29
CA LEU A 42 26.16 17.70 3.04
C LEU A 42 27.67 18.00 3.10
N ALA A 43 28.39 17.38 4.04
CA ALA A 43 29.84 17.54 4.14
C ALA A 43 30.56 16.90 2.94
N ASP A 44 30.14 15.70 2.54
CA ASP A 44 30.86 14.87 1.58
C ASP A 44 30.60 15.24 0.11
N PHE A 45 29.48 15.91 -0.23
CA PHE A 45 29.20 16.22 -1.63
C PHE A 45 30.17 17.26 -2.20
N SER A 46 30.60 17.03 -3.43
CA SER A 46 31.51 17.94 -4.14
C SER A 46 30.74 18.98 -4.96
N LEU A 47 31.29 20.19 -5.05
CA LEU A 47 30.88 21.19 -6.03
C LEU A 47 31.51 20.93 -7.40
N GLU A 48 32.55 20.11 -7.49
CA GLU A 48 33.22 19.77 -8.74
C GLU A 48 32.23 19.05 -9.68
N GLY A 49 31.98 19.66 -10.84
CA GLY A 49 30.99 19.16 -11.81
C GLY A 49 29.53 19.34 -11.40
N HIS A 50 29.25 20.00 -10.27
CA HIS A 50 27.87 20.29 -9.86
C HIS A 50 27.33 21.50 -10.66
N PRO A 51 26.14 21.41 -11.28
CA PRO A 51 25.56 22.50 -12.08
C PRO A 51 24.98 23.66 -11.25
N MET A 52 25.25 23.70 -9.94
CA MET A 52 24.66 24.64 -8.97
C MET A 52 23.12 24.79 -9.08
N THR A 53 22.40 23.73 -9.47
CA THR A 53 20.94 23.73 -9.66
C THR A 53 20.20 24.24 -8.42
N LYS A 54 19.37 25.27 -8.63
CA LYS A 54 18.56 25.91 -7.59
C LYS A 54 17.17 25.28 -7.57
N PHE A 55 16.62 25.09 -6.37
CA PHE A 55 15.21 24.74 -6.22
C PHE A 55 14.37 26.03 -6.23
N THR A 56 13.45 26.15 -7.18
CA THR A 56 12.46 27.22 -7.24
C THR A 56 11.08 26.59 -7.42
N THR A 57 10.06 27.16 -6.80
CA THR A 57 8.67 26.66 -6.85
C THR A 57 7.70 27.67 -7.42
N ASP A 58 8.19 28.84 -7.84
CA ASP A 58 7.34 29.91 -8.31
C ASP A 58 6.90 29.64 -9.76
N GLU A 59 5.59 29.63 -9.99
CA GLU A 59 4.96 29.64 -11.32
C GLU A 59 5.28 30.94 -12.07
N GLU A 60 5.63 32.00 -11.34
CA GLU A 60 6.01 33.32 -11.84
C GLU A 60 7.52 33.43 -12.07
N GLY A 61 8.04 32.60 -12.97
CA GLY A 61 9.26 32.98 -13.68
C GLY A 61 8.97 34.22 -14.53
N GLU A 62 9.03 35.42 -13.93
CA GLU A 62 9.06 36.67 -14.69
C GLU A 62 10.08 36.54 -15.82
N GLY A 63 9.64 36.86 -17.03
CA GLY A 63 10.27 36.43 -18.27
C GLY A 63 11.77 36.73 -18.36
N GLY A 64 12.57 35.67 -18.39
CA GLY A 64 13.99 35.78 -18.77
C GLY A 64 14.76 34.50 -18.53
N LYS A 65 14.98 33.70 -19.59
CA LYS A 65 16.02 32.66 -19.82
C LYS A 65 16.41 31.61 -18.74
N ASP A 66 16.01 31.75 -17.49
CA ASP A 66 16.40 30.92 -16.34
C ASP A 66 15.22 30.06 -15.88
N LYS A 67 14.78 29.13 -16.74
CA LYS A 67 13.82 28.07 -16.35
C LYS A 67 14.55 27.04 -15.48
N HIS A 68 14.63 27.26 -14.17
CA HIS A 68 15.42 26.41 -13.26
C HIS A 68 14.72 25.13 -12.77
N VAL A 69 13.40 24.98 -12.97
CA VAL A 69 12.73 23.70 -12.72
C VAL A 69 12.70 22.89 -14.03
N GLY A 70 13.53 21.84 -14.11
CA GLY A 70 13.56 20.94 -15.26
C GLY A 70 14.90 20.84 -16.00
N ASP A 71 16.02 21.27 -15.42
CA ASP A 71 17.32 20.90 -15.99
C ASP A 71 17.54 19.37 -15.93
N ASP A 72 18.51 18.88 -16.71
CA ASP A 72 18.82 17.45 -16.76
C ASP A 72 19.24 16.90 -15.39
N TYR A 73 19.84 17.74 -14.54
CA TYR A 73 20.26 17.38 -13.19
C TYR A 73 19.05 17.12 -12.25
N PHE A 74 17.95 17.84 -12.42
CA PHE A 74 16.70 17.54 -11.74
C PHE A 74 15.98 16.34 -12.38
N LEU A 75 15.76 16.35 -13.70
CA LEU A 75 14.96 15.33 -14.38
C LEU A 75 15.56 13.93 -14.32
N THR A 76 16.88 13.80 -14.19
CA THR A 76 17.54 12.49 -14.07
C THR A 76 17.90 12.12 -12.62
N SER A 77 17.29 12.76 -11.63
CA SER A 77 17.60 12.57 -10.19
C SER A 77 16.81 11.47 -9.48
N SER A 78 15.84 10.85 -10.16
CA SER A 78 14.93 9.84 -9.56
C SER A 78 15.67 8.68 -8.91
N ASP A 79 16.74 8.22 -9.55
CA ASP A 79 17.58 7.11 -9.13
C ASP A 79 18.95 7.56 -8.61
N LYS A 80 19.03 8.76 -8.01
CA LYS A 80 20.28 9.36 -7.50
C LYS A 80 20.08 10.04 -6.16
N ILE A 81 21.19 10.32 -5.47
CA ILE A 81 21.26 11.26 -4.35
C ILE A 81 21.94 12.54 -4.88
N ARG A 82 21.15 13.57 -5.13
CA ARG A 82 21.54 14.86 -5.69
C ARG A 82 21.15 16.01 -4.77
N PHE A 83 21.83 17.14 -4.94
CA PHE A 83 21.77 18.28 -4.04
C PHE A 83 21.20 19.48 -4.79
N PHE A 84 20.22 20.15 -4.21
CA PHE A 84 19.53 21.28 -4.83
C PHE A 84 19.65 22.48 -3.91
N PHE A 85 20.19 23.59 -4.42
CA PHE A 85 20.50 24.77 -3.63
C PHE A 85 19.27 25.64 -3.36
N GLU A 86 19.30 26.38 -2.26
CA GLU A 86 18.43 27.54 -2.05
C GLU A 86 18.79 28.64 -3.07
N ALA A 87 17.79 29.29 -3.66
CA ALA A 87 18.04 30.41 -4.57
C ALA A 87 18.76 31.57 -3.86
N ASP A 88 18.38 31.85 -2.61
CA ASP A 88 18.94 32.92 -1.77
C ASP A 88 20.33 32.58 -1.18
N ALA A 89 20.90 31.42 -1.51
CA ALA A 89 22.28 31.09 -1.16
C ALA A 89 23.31 31.70 -2.13
N PHE A 90 22.87 32.42 -3.17
CA PHE A 90 23.73 33.00 -4.20
C PHE A 90 23.67 34.53 -4.22
N ASP A 91 24.80 35.16 -4.51
CA ASP A 91 24.86 36.59 -4.82
C ASP A 91 24.43 36.87 -6.27
N ALA A 92 24.40 38.15 -6.66
CA ALA A 92 24.06 38.57 -8.02
C ALA A 92 25.08 38.11 -9.08
N GLN A 93 26.26 37.65 -8.67
CA GLN A 93 27.31 37.12 -9.54
C GLN A 93 27.26 35.58 -9.64
N GLY A 94 26.35 34.93 -8.91
CA GLY A 94 26.19 33.48 -8.89
C GLY A 94 27.16 32.75 -7.96
N ASN A 95 27.85 33.46 -7.05
CA ASN A 95 28.70 32.82 -6.04
C ASN A 95 27.90 32.48 -4.78
N LEU A 96 28.31 31.41 -4.09
CA LEU A 96 27.73 31.07 -2.80
C LEU A 96 28.04 32.15 -1.75
N THR A 97 27.02 32.58 -1.03
CA THR A 97 27.12 33.56 0.06
C THR A 97 27.40 32.93 1.43
N ARG A 98 27.48 31.58 1.47
CA ARG A 98 27.65 30.77 2.68
C ARG A 98 28.28 29.41 2.36
N PRO A 99 28.74 28.64 3.37
CA PRO A 99 29.23 27.27 3.15
C PRO A 99 28.21 26.40 2.41
N LYS A 100 28.69 25.47 1.59
CA LYS A 100 27.82 24.63 0.73
C LYS A 100 26.84 23.79 1.55
N GLU A 101 27.26 23.38 2.74
CA GLU A 101 26.47 22.61 3.70
C GLU A 101 25.24 23.39 4.20
N GLU A 102 25.33 24.72 4.23
CA GLU A 102 24.28 25.64 4.68
C GLU A 102 23.50 26.26 3.51
N ALA A 103 23.83 25.89 2.27
CA ALA A 103 23.26 26.43 1.04
C ALA A 103 22.24 25.49 0.37
N ILE A 104 22.18 24.23 0.79
CA ILE A 104 21.27 23.22 0.21
C ILE A 104 19.85 23.38 0.74
N ASN A 105 18.88 23.47 -0.18
CA ASN A 105 17.44 23.40 0.10
C ASN A 105 17.02 21.96 0.39
N LYS A 106 17.36 21.04 -0.53
CA LYS A 106 16.99 19.62 -0.43
C LYS A 106 18.02 18.67 -1.02
N ILE A 107 17.96 17.42 -0.58
CA ILE A 107 18.69 16.27 -1.12
C ILE A 107 17.66 15.26 -1.63
N GLY A 108 17.80 14.72 -2.83
CA GLY A 108 16.84 13.77 -3.42
C GLY A 108 17.31 13.14 -4.74
N HIS A 109 16.56 12.23 -5.36
CA HIS A 109 15.25 11.71 -4.92
C HIS A 109 15.28 10.21 -4.55
N GLY A 110 16.45 9.58 -4.59
CA GLY A 110 16.66 8.14 -4.37
C GLY A 110 17.29 7.75 -3.02
N LEU A 111 17.21 8.59 -1.97
CA LEU A 111 17.78 8.27 -0.64
C LEU A 111 17.25 6.94 -0.07
N HIS A 112 15.94 6.70 -0.19
CA HIS A 112 15.29 5.46 0.26
C HIS A 112 15.79 4.21 -0.47
N GLU A 113 16.40 4.36 -1.64
CA GLU A 113 16.95 3.24 -2.40
C GLU A 113 18.44 3.06 -2.15
N LEU A 114 19.19 4.15 -2.14
CA LEU A 114 20.64 4.15 -2.31
C LEU A 114 21.41 4.38 -1.01
N ASP A 115 20.82 5.07 -0.04
CA ASP A 115 21.54 5.43 1.18
C ASP A 115 21.41 4.32 2.25
N PRO A 116 22.52 3.87 2.85
CA PRO A 116 22.52 2.75 3.80
C PRO A 116 21.85 3.07 5.14
N VAL A 117 21.51 4.33 5.44
CA VAL A 117 20.74 4.74 6.63
C VAL A 117 19.27 4.97 6.27
N TYR A 118 18.98 5.65 5.15
CA TYR A 118 17.61 5.97 4.77
C TYR A 118 16.86 4.78 4.14
N ARG A 119 17.54 3.86 3.45
CA ARG A 119 16.92 2.63 2.94
C ARG A 119 16.30 1.77 4.04
N PRO A 120 17.05 1.33 5.08
CA PRO A 120 16.46 0.52 6.13
C PRO A 120 15.41 1.28 6.93
N PHE A 121 15.57 2.60 7.08
CA PHE A 121 14.55 3.44 7.72
C PHE A 121 13.22 3.40 6.96
N SER A 122 13.24 3.43 5.64
CA SER A 122 12.05 3.65 4.81
C SER A 122 11.39 2.36 4.35
N LEU A 123 12.19 1.43 3.79
CA LEU A 123 11.67 0.20 3.16
C LEU A 123 11.68 -1.00 4.10
N GLU A 124 12.55 -1.02 5.11
CA GLU A 124 12.78 -2.21 5.94
C GLU A 124 12.16 -2.10 7.34
N ASN A 125 11.76 -0.89 7.74
CA ASN A 125 11.24 -0.59 9.06
C ASN A 125 9.84 -1.14 9.31
N ASP A 126 9.73 -2.11 10.22
CA ASP A 126 8.48 -2.77 10.58
C ASP A 126 7.42 -1.79 11.12
N ARG A 127 7.83 -0.66 11.72
CA ARG A 127 6.92 0.40 12.19
C ARG A 127 6.25 1.12 11.02
N ILE A 128 6.98 1.38 9.94
CA ILE A 128 6.44 1.99 8.71
C ILE A 128 5.56 1.00 7.96
N LYS A 129 5.98 -0.27 7.87
CA LYS A 129 5.19 -1.34 7.23
C LYS A 129 3.84 -1.56 7.91
N SER A 130 3.83 -1.67 9.24
CA SER A 130 2.60 -1.80 10.03
C SER A 130 1.73 -0.55 9.94
N LEU A 131 2.34 0.64 9.99
CA LEU A 131 1.62 1.90 9.80
C LEU A 131 0.90 1.93 8.43
N ALA A 132 1.62 1.67 7.34
CA ALA A 132 1.08 1.66 5.98
C ALA A 132 -0.07 0.64 5.84
N LYS A 133 0.12 -0.57 6.40
CA LYS A 133 -0.93 -1.60 6.48
C LYS A 133 -2.16 -1.10 7.23
N SER A 134 -1.97 -0.46 8.38
CA SER A 134 -3.04 0.00 9.27
C SER A 134 -3.79 1.23 8.75
N LEU A 135 -3.15 2.01 7.86
CA LEU A 135 -3.76 3.13 7.15
C LEU A 135 -4.77 2.66 6.12
N GLN A 136 -4.56 1.47 5.53
CA GLN A 136 -5.46 0.83 4.57
C GLN A 136 -5.75 1.67 3.32
N TYR A 137 -4.82 2.56 2.95
CA TYR A 137 -4.95 3.43 1.79
C TYR A 137 -4.36 2.80 0.52
N HIS A 138 -3.28 2.04 0.64
CA HIS A 138 -2.66 1.28 -0.46
C HIS A 138 -2.79 -0.22 -0.23
N HIS A 139 -3.05 -0.97 -1.30
CA HIS A 139 -2.98 -2.42 -1.34
C HIS A 139 -1.58 -2.89 -1.79
N ASP A 140 -1.00 -2.23 -2.79
CA ASP A 140 0.35 -2.52 -3.30
C ASP A 140 1.23 -1.25 -3.26
N PRO A 141 1.63 -0.78 -2.07
CA PRO A 141 2.38 0.47 -1.93
C PRO A 141 3.74 0.42 -2.62
N LEU A 142 3.97 1.37 -3.54
CA LEU A 142 5.25 1.62 -4.19
C LEU A 142 5.87 2.89 -3.63
N MET A 143 7.14 2.85 -3.24
CA MET A 143 7.88 4.05 -2.83
C MET A 143 8.39 4.77 -4.07
N LEU A 144 7.95 6.02 -4.23
CA LEU A 144 8.12 6.79 -5.45
C LEU A 144 9.38 7.67 -5.41
N GLN A 145 9.55 8.37 -4.30
CA GLN A 145 10.65 9.30 -4.08
C GLN A 145 10.92 9.48 -2.60
N SER A 146 12.10 10.01 -2.29
CA SER A 146 12.44 10.46 -0.94
C SER A 146 13.35 11.68 -0.97
N MET A 147 13.18 12.57 0.00
CA MET A 147 13.95 13.80 0.11
C MET A 147 14.34 14.09 1.56
N ILE A 148 15.48 14.72 1.74
CA ILE A 148 15.78 15.52 2.94
C ILE A 148 15.48 16.97 2.58
N ILE A 149 14.68 17.68 3.38
CA ILE A 149 14.47 19.12 3.22
C ILE A 149 15.13 19.81 4.40
N CYS A 150 16.09 20.70 4.13
CA CYS A 150 16.96 21.29 5.15
C CYS A 150 16.32 22.50 5.83
N LYS A 151 15.54 23.30 5.06
CA LYS A 151 15.01 24.62 5.47
C LYS A 151 16.08 25.39 6.25
N GLN A 152 17.11 25.81 5.53
CA GLN A 152 18.31 26.41 6.14
C GLN A 152 17.96 27.67 6.95
N PRO A 153 18.73 27.99 8.02
CA PRO A 153 18.51 29.20 8.79
C PRO A 153 18.48 30.45 7.91
N ARG A 154 17.50 31.32 8.16
CA ARG A 154 17.28 32.63 7.50
C ARG A 154 16.92 32.61 6.01
N ILE A 155 17.36 31.61 5.25
CA ILE A 155 17.18 31.54 3.78
C ILE A 155 16.28 30.38 3.33
N GLY A 156 15.78 29.56 4.25
CA GLY A 156 14.97 28.40 3.89
C GLY A 156 13.70 28.85 3.15
N ALA A 157 13.63 28.63 1.84
CA ALA A 157 12.60 29.22 0.99
C ALA A 157 11.19 28.77 1.38
N LYS A 158 10.18 29.64 1.16
CA LYS A 158 8.76 29.28 1.28
C LYS A 158 8.44 28.12 0.33
N VAL A 159 7.52 27.24 0.72
CA VAL A 159 6.89 26.29 -0.20
C VAL A 159 5.45 26.79 -0.41
N PRO A 160 5.08 27.18 -1.64
CA PRO A 160 3.76 27.77 -1.92
C PRO A 160 2.62 26.78 -1.68
N VAL A 161 1.39 27.29 -1.77
CA VAL A 161 0.16 26.48 -1.68
C VAL A 161 0.15 25.46 -2.80
N HIS A 162 0.10 24.17 -2.46
CA HIS A 162 0.09 23.09 -3.45
C HIS A 162 -0.56 21.80 -2.90
N ASP A 163 -0.71 20.82 -3.79
CA ASP A 163 -0.95 19.42 -3.48
C ASP A 163 0.12 18.53 -4.14
N ASP A 164 0.48 17.42 -3.51
CA ASP A 164 1.52 16.51 -4.01
C ASP A 164 1.07 15.75 -5.27
N SER A 165 -0.22 15.47 -5.42
CA SER A 165 -0.76 14.71 -6.55
C SER A 165 -0.64 15.45 -7.89
N THR A 166 -0.50 16.77 -7.88
CA THR A 166 -0.12 17.56 -9.06
C THR A 166 1.27 17.18 -9.57
N PHE A 167 2.23 16.90 -8.68
CA PHE A 167 3.62 16.57 -9.04
C PHE A 167 3.88 15.06 -9.17
N LEU A 168 3.09 14.25 -8.46
CA LEU A 168 3.23 12.79 -8.35
C LEU A 168 1.97 12.10 -8.88
N TYR A 169 1.59 12.46 -10.10
CA TYR A 169 0.28 12.12 -10.64
C TYR A 169 0.11 10.62 -10.87
N THR A 170 -1.04 10.11 -10.45
CA THR A 170 -1.54 8.77 -10.76
C THR A 170 -3.03 8.88 -11.12
N ASP A 171 -3.54 7.93 -11.89
CA ASP A 171 -4.97 7.85 -12.22
C ASP A 171 -5.56 6.52 -11.70
N PRO A 172 -6.43 6.56 -10.66
CA PRO A 172 -6.78 7.73 -9.84
C PRO A 172 -5.62 8.23 -8.94
N PRO A 173 -5.66 9.49 -8.44
CA PRO A 173 -4.64 10.01 -7.53
C PRO A 173 -4.47 9.16 -6.28
N SER A 174 -3.23 8.75 -6.00
CA SER A 174 -2.92 7.79 -4.93
C SER A 174 -1.75 8.20 -4.05
N ALA A 175 -1.11 9.35 -4.27
CA ALA A 175 0.08 9.73 -3.51
C ALA A 175 -0.24 9.91 -2.00
N ILE A 176 0.63 9.38 -1.14
CA ILE A 176 0.66 9.65 0.30
C ILE A 176 2.07 10.06 0.68
N GLY A 177 2.22 11.25 1.26
CA GLY A 177 3.47 11.74 1.84
C GLY A 177 3.66 11.25 3.27
N TYR A 178 4.85 10.78 3.59
CA TYR A 178 5.31 10.46 4.93
C TYR A 178 6.41 11.44 5.30
N TRP A 179 6.08 12.41 6.14
CA TRP A 179 6.97 13.51 6.50
C TRP A 179 7.44 13.35 7.95
N PHE A 180 8.74 13.26 8.18
CA PHE A 180 9.35 12.99 9.48
C PHE A 180 10.15 14.19 9.97
N ALA A 181 9.73 14.79 11.08
CA ALA A 181 10.48 15.82 11.76
C ALA A 181 11.81 15.26 12.30
N LEU A 182 12.96 15.69 11.77
CA LEU A 182 14.28 15.38 12.36
C LEU A 182 14.72 16.45 13.37
N GLU A 183 14.17 17.65 13.23
CA GLU A 183 14.33 18.77 14.16
C GLU A 183 12.95 19.32 14.56
N ASP A 184 12.89 20.11 15.63
CA ASP A 184 11.68 20.80 16.04
C ASP A 184 11.17 21.72 14.93
N CYS A 185 9.87 21.68 14.66
CA CYS A 185 9.21 22.46 13.63
C CYS A 185 8.24 23.44 14.30
N HIS A 186 8.50 24.73 14.14
CA HIS A 186 7.74 25.81 14.73
C HIS A 186 7.45 26.91 13.71
N LEU A 187 6.58 27.85 14.05
CA LEU A 187 6.10 28.89 13.14
C LEU A 187 7.26 29.65 12.47
N LYS A 188 8.29 30.01 13.24
CA LYS A 188 9.44 30.80 12.75
C LYS A 188 10.40 30.03 11.83
N ASN A 189 10.42 28.69 11.87
CA ASN A 189 11.31 27.87 11.02
C ASN A 189 10.57 27.14 9.89
N GLY A 190 9.32 27.55 9.62
CA GLY A 190 8.56 27.07 8.48
C GLY A 190 7.92 25.70 8.70
N CYS A 191 7.22 25.52 9.82
CA CYS A 191 6.35 24.36 10.00
C CYS A 191 5.24 24.30 8.93
N LEU A 192 4.62 23.13 8.77
CA LEU A 192 3.58 22.92 7.77
C LEU A 192 2.29 23.65 8.16
N SER A 193 1.55 24.11 7.14
CA SER A 193 0.16 24.52 7.29
C SER A 193 -0.70 23.75 6.28
N PHE A 194 -1.85 23.28 6.73
CA PHE A 194 -2.79 22.49 5.96
C PHE A 194 -4.14 23.19 5.87
N LEU A 195 -4.89 22.83 4.83
CA LEU A 195 -6.31 23.15 4.73
C LEU A 195 -7.11 21.86 4.94
N PRO A 196 -7.59 21.55 6.15
CA PRO A 196 -8.27 20.29 6.45
C PRO A 196 -9.47 20.06 5.53
N GLY A 197 -9.59 18.84 5.00
CA GLY A 197 -10.71 18.43 4.13
C GLY A 197 -10.63 18.95 2.69
N SER A 198 -9.59 19.72 2.34
CA SER A 198 -9.38 20.22 0.97
C SER A 198 -9.15 19.10 -0.05
N HIS A 199 -8.62 17.94 0.37
CA HIS A 199 -8.42 16.77 -0.49
C HIS A 199 -9.71 16.23 -1.11
N LYS A 200 -10.86 16.47 -0.48
CA LYS A 200 -12.19 16.09 -1.00
C LYS A 200 -12.77 17.10 -1.99
N ARG A 201 -12.21 18.31 -2.01
CA ARG A 201 -12.66 19.45 -2.83
C ARG A 201 -11.71 19.75 -3.98
N ASN A 202 -10.47 19.27 -3.92
CA ASN A 202 -9.47 19.45 -4.95
C ASN A 202 -9.88 18.70 -6.22
N ALA A 203 -10.04 19.46 -7.30
CA ALA A 203 -10.41 18.99 -8.62
C ALA A 203 -9.22 18.47 -9.43
N HIS A 204 -7.99 18.67 -8.95
CA HIS A 204 -6.75 18.32 -9.66
C HIS A 204 -6.76 18.86 -11.09
N LEU A 205 -6.73 20.17 -11.25
CA LEU A 205 -6.87 20.81 -12.56
C LEU A 205 -5.68 20.54 -13.49
N GLN A 206 -4.50 20.33 -12.93
CA GLN A 206 -3.25 20.27 -13.67
C GLN A 206 -2.29 19.21 -13.14
N ARG A 207 -1.33 18.84 -13.97
CA ARG A 207 -0.26 17.88 -13.70
C ARG A 207 1.05 18.51 -14.10
N PHE A 208 2.07 18.31 -13.27
CA PHE A 208 3.42 18.71 -13.57
C PHE A 208 4.12 17.63 -14.41
N VAL A 209 4.46 17.97 -15.64
CA VAL A 209 4.91 17.03 -16.67
C VAL A 209 6.30 17.37 -17.21
N ARG A 210 6.98 16.37 -17.76
CA ARG A 210 8.11 16.58 -18.70
C ARG A 210 7.56 17.10 -20.02
N LEU A 211 8.19 18.15 -20.55
CA LEU A 211 7.84 18.68 -21.87
C LEU A 211 8.61 17.94 -22.98
N PRO A 212 7.99 17.68 -24.14
CA PRO A 212 8.66 17.03 -25.27
C PRO A 212 9.94 17.74 -25.75
N GLU A 213 9.96 19.07 -25.65
CA GLU A 213 11.10 19.94 -26.02
C GLU A 213 12.20 20.02 -24.94
N GLY A 214 12.05 19.30 -23.82
CA GLY A 214 12.92 19.37 -22.66
C GLY A 214 12.38 20.31 -21.56
N GLY A 215 12.79 20.07 -20.32
CA GLY A 215 12.26 20.80 -19.17
C GLY A 215 10.94 20.27 -18.64
N THR A 216 10.24 21.11 -17.88
CA THR A 216 8.96 20.78 -17.24
C THR A 216 7.93 21.88 -17.45
N GLY A 217 6.66 21.52 -17.29
CA GLY A 217 5.54 22.44 -17.37
C GLY A 217 4.28 21.82 -16.78
N PHE A 218 3.15 22.52 -16.93
CA PHE A 218 1.86 22.06 -16.45
C PHE A 218 0.92 21.71 -17.61
N GLU A 219 0.23 20.57 -17.50
CA GLU A 219 -0.82 20.14 -18.40
C GLU A 219 -2.13 19.94 -17.66
N ALA A 220 -3.26 20.32 -18.27
CA ALA A 220 -4.57 20.07 -17.69
C ALA A 220 -4.85 18.56 -17.51
N VAL A 221 -5.54 18.19 -16.43
CA VAL A 221 -6.04 16.82 -16.23
C VAL A 221 -7.28 16.60 -17.09
N PRO A 222 -7.29 15.60 -18.00
CA PRO A 222 -8.47 15.31 -18.82
C PRO A 222 -9.69 14.97 -17.97
N GLY A 223 -10.79 15.69 -18.17
CA GLY A 223 -12.05 15.44 -17.45
C GLY A 223 -12.07 15.91 -15.99
N ALA A 224 -11.08 16.70 -15.56
CA ALA A 224 -11.16 17.40 -14.28
C ALA A 224 -12.36 18.37 -14.25
N ARG A 225 -12.82 18.70 -13.04
CA ARG A 225 -13.86 19.72 -12.86
C ARG A 225 -13.36 21.07 -13.36
N ASP A 226 -14.28 22.00 -13.59
CA ASP A 226 -13.97 23.28 -14.22
C ASP A 226 -13.06 24.19 -13.38
N SER A 227 -13.04 24.03 -12.05
CA SER A 227 -12.24 24.89 -11.16
C SER A 227 -11.97 24.28 -9.79
N ASN A 228 -10.86 24.70 -9.18
CA ASN A 228 -10.59 24.53 -7.75
C ASN A 228 -11.23 25.68 -6.95
N PRO A 229 -11.58 25.46 -5.67
CA PRO A 229 -11.83 26.56 -4.75
C PRO A 229 -10.64 27.53 -4.72
N ASP A 230 -10.93 28.81 -4.47
CA ASP A 230 -9.89 29.76 -4.11
C ASP A 230 -9.39 29.42 -2.69
N TRP A 231 -8.27 28.71 -2.62
CA TRP A 231 -7.64 28.28 -1.37
C TRP A 231 -7.13 29.45 -0.50
N SER A 232 -7.07 30.66 -1.08
CA SER A 232 -6.70 31.89 -0.40
C SER A 232 -7.91 32.70 0.11
N ALA A 233 -9.14 32.27 -0.21
CA ALA A 233 -10.34 32.98 0.18
C ALA A 233 -10.47 33.10 1.71
N PRO A 234 -10.97 34.23 2.25
CA PRO A 234 -11.07 34.45 3.70
C PRO A 234 -11.88 33.41 4.50
N GLY A 235 -12.71 32.61 3.84
CA GLY A 235 -13.49 31.54 4.46
C GLY A 235 -12.70 30.25 4.70
N GLU A 236 -11.54 30.09 4.08
CA GLU A 236 -10.70 28.90 4.22
C GLU A 236 -9.95 28.91 5.56
N ARG A 237 -10.02 27.79 6.29
CA ARG A 237 -9.46 27.66 7.65
C ARG A 237 -8.16 26.89 7.63
N TRP A 238 -7.07 27.61 7.44
CA TRP A 238 -5.72 27.05 7.53
C TRP A 238 -5.37 26.65 8.97
N VAL A 239 -4.79 25.46 9.13
CA VAL A 239 -4.28 24.94 10.40
C VAL A 239 -2.76 24.81 10.29
N THR A 240 -2.05 25.49 11.17
CA THR A 240 -0.58 25.42 11.27
C THR A 240 -0.18 24.37 12.30
N GLU A 241 0.69 23.44 11.90
CA GLU A 241 1.09 22.27 12.69
C GLU A 241 2.53 22.42 13.17
N GLU A 242 2.71 23.05 14.34
CA GLU A 242 3.98 22.98 15.07
C GLU A 242 4.16 21.59 15.68
N CYS A 243 5.35 21.02 15.56
CA CYS A 243 5.61 19.69 16.08
C CYS A 243 7.06 19.50 16.53
N LYS A 244 7.29 18.52 17.39
CA LYS A 244 8.62 18.17 17.91
C LYS A 244 9.34 17.18 17.00
N ALA A 245 10.67 17.18 17.05
CA ALA A 245 11.47 16.14 16.44
C ALA A 245 10.93 14.74 16.79
N GLY A 246 10.86 13.86 15.80
CA GLY A 246 10.27 12.53 15.92
C GLY A 246 8.81 12.43 15.54
N THR A 247 8.16 13.54 15.24
CA THR A 247 6.79 13.53 14.72
C THR A 247 6.76 13.03 13.27
N LEU A 248 5.81 12.14 12.95
CA LEU A 248 5.42 11.81 11.58
C LEU A 248 4.15 12.57 11.22
N VAL A 249 4.11 13.21 10.06
CA VAL A 249 2.89 13.74 9.44
C VAL A 249 2.60 12.91 8.20
N LEU A 250 1.45 12.23 8.19
CA LEU A 250 0.90 11.61 6.98
C LEU A 250 0.15 12.67 6.19
N ILE A 251 0.40 12.75 4.88
CA ILE A 251 -0.13 13.77 3.99
C ILE A 251 -0.84 13.08 2.82
N HIS A 252 -2.16 13.25 2.71
CA HIS A 252 -2.90 12.81 1.54
C HIS A 252 -2.48 13.62 0.33
N GLY A 253 -2.20 12.98 -0.81
CA GLY A 253 -1.62 13.65 -1.98
C GLY A 253 -2.43 14.85 -2.49
N SER A 254 -3.75 14.82 -2.31
CA SER A 254 -4.66 15.91 -2.68
C SER A 254 -4.88 17.00 -1.63
N VAL A 255 -4.37 16.85 -0.40
CA VAL A 255 -4.57 17.88 0.64
C VAL A 255 -3.73 19.11 0.32
N ILE A 256 -4.39 20.27 0.36
CA ILE A 256 -3.75 21.55 0.12
C ILE A 256 -2.93 21.92 1.33
N HIS A 257 -1.65 22.19 1.10
CA HIS A 257 -0.70 22.50 2.15
C HIS A 257 0.40 23.45 1.67
N LYS A 258 1.13 24.04 2.63
CA LYS A 258 2.23 24.99 2.40
C LYS A 258 3.22 25.00 3.56
N SER A 259 4.34 25.71 3.39
CA SER A 259 5.20 26.12 4.51
C SER A 259 5.77 27.51 4.28
N GLU A 260 5.77 28.34 5.33
CA GLU A 260 6.36 29.68 5.27
C GLU A 260 7.90 29.60 5.28
N ALA A 261 8.58 30.68 4.87
CA ALA A 261 10.04 30.75 4.87
C ALA A 261 10.62 30.54 6.29
N ASN A 262 11.82 29.96 6.38
CA ASN A 262 12.55 29.88 7.65
C ASN A 262 13.31 31.19 7.88
N LEU A 263 12.80 32.02 8.79
CA LEU A 263 13.40 33.28 9.19
C LEU A 263 14.17 33.18 10.51
N SER A 264 14.27 31.98 11.07
CA SER A 264 14.93 31.72 12.35
C SER A 264 16.42 31.42 12.20
N ASP A 265 17.11 31.34 13.35
CA ASP A 265 18.53 30.98 13.45
C ASP A 265 18.78 29.46 13.43
N SER A 266 17.73 28.65 13.54
CA SER A 266 17.80 27.19 13.51
C SER A 266 17.37 26.66 12.15
N SER A 267 17.99 25.57 11.69
CA SER A 267 17.49 24.80 10.57
C SER A 267 16.18 24.11 10.93
N ARG A 268 15.56 23.49 9.93
CA ARG A 268 14.46 22.56 10.14
C ARG A 268 14.67 21.38 9.21
N PHE A 269 15.46 20.41 9.65
CA PHE A 269 15.67 19.18 8.87
C PHE A 269 14.45 18.27 9.00
N ILE A 270 13.99 17.78 7.86
CA ILE A 270 13.03 16.67 7.79
C ILE A 270 13.51 15.66 6.78
N TYR A 271 13.03 14.44 6.95
CA TYR A 271 13.06 13.41 5.93
C TYR A 271 11.64 13.16 5.44
N THR A 272 11.44 12.99 4.15
CA THR A 272 10.14 12.64 3.58
C THR A 272 10.28 11.61 2.49
N PHE A 273 9.28 10.73 2.36
CA PHE A 273 9.10 9.91 1.17
C PHE A 273 7.63 9.86 0.78
N HIS A 274 7.38 9.49 -0.46
CA HIS A 274 6.03 9.37 -1.00
C HIS A 274 5.77 7.95 -1.45
N MET A 275 4.57 7.45 -1.14
CA MET A 275 4.06 6.18 -1.63
C MET A 275 2.89 6.40 -2.58
N ILE A 276 2.76 5.53 -3.58
CA ILE A 276 1.62 5.46 -4.50
C ILE A 276 1.04 4.04 -4.54
N GLU A 277 -0.18 3.90 -5.04
CA GLU A 277 -0.78 2.59 -5.27
C GLU A 277 -0.21 1.95 -6.55
N GLY A 278 0.36 0.76 -6.44
CA GLY A 278 0.94 0.05 -7.57
C GLY A 278 -0.06 -0.38 -8.64
N GLY A 279 -1.35 -0.52 -8.28
CA GLY A 279 -2.43 -0.74 -9.22
C GLY A 279 -2.92 0.50 -9.98
N ALA A 280 -2.51 1.71 -9.56
CA ALA A 280 -2.92 2.95 -10.23
C ALA A 280 -2.09 3.20 -11.51
N LYS A 281 -2.68 3.89 -12.49
CA LYS A 281 -1.94 4.25 -13.70
C LYS A 281 -0.91 5.34 -13.37
N TYR A 282 0.37 5.01 -13.46
CA TYR A 282 1.46 5.98 -13.38
C TYR A 282 1.63 6.69 -14.73
N ASP A 283 1.68 8.02 -14.72
CA ASP A 283 1.79 8.79 -15.96
C ASP A 283 3.23 8.83 -16.47
N GLU A 284 3.43 8.42 -17.73
CA GLU A 284 4.70 8.47 -18.44
C GLU A 284 5.21 9.92 -18.61
N LYS A 285 4.33 10.91 -18.49
CA LYS A 285 4.69 12.32 -18.50
C LYS A 285 5.16 12.86 -17.16
N ASN A 286 5.01 12.13 -16.05
CA ASN A 286 5.49 12.62 -14.74
C ASN A 286 6.96 13.01 -14.81
N TRP A 287 7.32 14.11 -14.15
CA TRP A 287 8.71 14.58 -14.09
C TRP A 287 9.65 13.51 -13.52
N LEU A 288 9.17 12.71 -12.57
CA LEU A 288 9.90 11.58 -12.01
C LEU A 288 9.54 10.32 -12.77
N GLN A 289 10.52 9.63 -13.34
CA GLN A 289 10.33 8.33 -13.98
C GLN A 289 11.25 7.31 -13.33
N PRO A 290 10.76 6.07 -13.08
CA PRO A 290 11.64 4.99 -12.67
C PRO A 290 12.59 4.65 -13.80
N THR A 291 13.79 4.16 -13.47
CA THR A 291 14.71 3.64 -14.50
C THR A 291 14.62 2.12 -14.55
N PRO A 292 14.95 1.47 -15.68
CA PRO A 292 15.00 0.01 -15.73
C PRO A 292 15.94 -0.60 -14.68
N ALA A 293 17.00 0.13 -14.31
CA ALA A 293 17.96 -0.28 -13.28
C ALA A 293 17.40 -0.11 -11.86
N LEU A 294 16.53 0.87 -11.64
CA LEU A 294 15.93 1.18 -10.34
C LEU A 294 14.42 1.44 -10.49
N PRO A 295 13.60 0.38 -10.65
CA PRO A 295 12.16 0.50 -10.58
C PRO A 295 11.71 0.89 -9.16
N PHE A 296 10.49 1.42 -9.02
CA PHE A 296 9.97 1.74 -7.69
C PHE A 296 9.91 0.51 -6.79
N SER A 297 10.53 0.60 -5.61
CA SER A 297 10.49 -0.49 -4.65
C SER A 297 9.09 -0.63 -4.03
N LYS A 298 8.67 -1.88 -3.88
CA LYS A 298 7.49 -2.22 -3.10
C LYS A 298 7.81 -2.09 -1.62
N LEU A 299 6.94 -1.44 -0.86
CA LEU A 299 6.96 -1.61 0.58
C LEU A 299 6.39 -3.00 0.88
N VAL A 300 7.25 -3.92 1.29
CA VAL A 300 6.83 -5.28 1.67
C VAL A 300 6.01 -5.18 2.96
N ILE A 301 4.70 -5.02 2.83
CA ILE A 301 3.76 -5.19 3.92
C ILE A 301 3.78 -6.67 4.28
N LEU A 302 4.23 -6.99 5.49
CA LEU A 302 4.17 -8.36 6.01
C LEU A 302 2.71 -8.81 5.94
N SER A 303 2.42 -9.76 5.05
CA SER A 303 1.16 -10.49 5.09
C SER A 303 1.06 -11.22 6.42
N ASP A 304 -0.14 -11.41 6.95
CA ASP A 304 -0.36 -12.25 8.12
C ASP A 304 -0.05 -13.73 7.77
N GLU A 305 1.21 -14.12 7.78
CA GLU A 305 1.67 -15.51 7.76
C GLU A 305 2.90 -15.65 8.69
N PRO A 306 2.96 -16.70 9.53
CA PRO A 306 3.97 -16.81 10.58
C PRO A 306 5.35 -17.16 10.01
N ARG A 307 6.37 -16.38 10.40
CA ARG A 307 7.78 -16.68 10.16
C ARG A 307 8.15 -18.04 10.77
N MET A 308 8.67 -18.95 9.96
CA MET A 308 9.62 -19.97 10.41
C MET A 308 10.88 -19.89 9.55
N SER A 309 11.97 -19.46 10.17
CA SER A 309 13.33 -19.55 9.64
C SER A 309 13.88 -20.96 9.91
N PHE A 310 14.42 -21.62 8.89
CA PHE A 310 15.36 -22.73 9.08
C PHE A 310 16.58 -22.47 8.19
N GLY A 311 17.76 -22.54 8.83
CA GLY A 311 19.05 -22.32 8.20
C GLY A 311 19.53 -23.50 7.36
N ASP A 312 20.62 -23.21 6.64
CA ASP A 312 21.57 -24.11 5.98
C ASP A 312 21.01 -25.33 5.23
N GLU A 313 20.99 -25.24 3.89
CA GLU A 313 20.82 -26.39 3.02
C GLU A 313 22.00 -27.37 3.16
N PRO A 314 21.76 -28.68 3.35
CA PRO A 314 22.71 -29.70 2.90
C PRO A 314 22.47 -29.97 1.41
N ARG A 315 23.54 -29.82 0.61
CA ARG A 315 23.62 -30.32 -0.77
C ARG A 315 23.18 -31.79 -0.82
N VAL A 316 22.18 -32.12 -1.64
CA VAL A 316 21.88 -33.49 -2.02
C VAL A 316 21.88 -33.62 -3.54
N SER A 317 22.75 -34.52 -4.00
CA SER A 317 22.96 -34.99 -5.36
C SER A 317 21.70 -35.57 -6.00
N THR A 318 21.55 -35.35 -7.30
CA THR A 318 20.58 -35.97 -8.18
C THR A 318 20.64 -37.50 -8.15
N PRO A 319 19.51 -38.21 -7.98
CA PRO A 319 19.38 -39.61 -8.37
C PRO A 319 18.75 -39.76 -9.75
N ASP A 320 19.06 -40.92 -10.28
CA ASP A 320 19.00 -41.39 -11.65
C ASP A 320 17.58 -41.63 -12.22
N LYS A 321 17.51 -41.70 -13.54
CA LYS A 321 16.34 -42.04 -14.35
C LYS A 321 15.85 -43.45 -14.01
N GLY A 322 14.64 -43.57 -13.46
CA GLY A 322 13.97 -44.87 -13.40
C GLY A 322 12.85 -45.00 -12.38
N SER A 323 11.67 -44.43 -12.66
CA SER A 323 10.38 -45.00 -12.22
C SER A 323 9.24 -44.21 -12.87
N ARG A 324 8.30 -44.93 -13.48
CA ARG A 324 7.06 -44.36 -14.02
C ARG A 324 6.20 -43.90 -12.84
N GLY A 325 6.01 -42.59 -12.69
CA GLY A 325 5.05 -42.03 -11.73
C GLY A 325 3.62 -42.28 -12.18
N GLU A 326 2.82 -42.94 -11.35
CA GLU A 326 1.37 -43.08 -11.51
C GLU A 326 0.70 -41.70 -11.56
N GLN A 327 -0.17 -41.52 -12.55
CA GLN A 327 -0.97 -40.33 -12.75
C GLN A 327 -2.19 -40.38 -11.80
N GLN A 328 -2.23 -39.51 -10.79
CA GLN A 328 -3.35 -39.48 -9.82
C GLN A 328 -4.55 -38.68 -10.38
N SER A 329 -5.75 -39.25 -10.28
CA SER A 329 -7.00 -38.64 -10.76
C SER A 329 -7.90 -38.19 -9.61
N ILE A 330 -8.46 -36.98 -9.72
CA ILE A 330 -9.46 -36.45 -8.76
C ILE A 330 -10.84 -36.64 -9.39
N THR A 331 -11.70 -37.43 -8.75
CA THR A 331 -13.08 -37.62 -9.21
C THR A 331 -14.04 -36.86 -8.30
N VAL A 332 -14.79 -35.92 -8.86
CA VAL A 332 -15.84 -35.18 -8.15
C VAL A 332 -17.19 -35.84 -8.44
N ARG A 333 -17.86 -36.36 -7.42
CA ARG A 333 -19.25 -36.84 -7.52
C ARG A 333 -20.17 -35.93 -6.70
N ALA A 334 -21.15 -35.35 -7.39
CA ALA A 334 -22.25 -34.63 -6.75
C ALA A 334 -23.44 -35.58 -6.60
N THR A 335 -23.98 -35.70 -5.39
CA THR A 335 -25.22 -36.43 -5.11
C THR A 335 -26.21 -35.53 -4.39
N ARG A 336 -27.49 -35.66 -4.77
CA ARG A 336 -28.60 -34.86 -4.24
C ARG A 336 -29.51 -35.76 -3.43
N GLU A 337 -29.61 -35.53 -2.12
CA GLU A 337 -30.56 -36.23 -1.25
C GLU A 337 -31.69 -35.27 -0.83
N ARG A 338 -32.95 -35.68 -1.01
CA ARG A 338 -34.11 -34.95 -0.48
C ARG A 338 -34.25 -35.29 1.00
N ALA A 339 -33.95 -34.35 1.89
CA ALA A 339 -34.26 -34.46 3.31
C ALA A 339 -35.36 -33.48 3.69
N SER A 340 -36.62 -33.96 3.69
CA SER A 340 -37.84 -33.22 4.07
C SER A 340 -38.13 -31.93 3.27
N SER A 341 -39.41 -31.54 3.23
CA SER A 341 -40.01 -30.71 2.18
C SER A 341 -39.59 -29.23 2.11
N LYS A 342 -38.59 -28.77 2.87
CA LYS A 342 -38.20 -27.34 2.90
C LYS A 342 -36.70 -27.04 2.82
N VAL A 343 -35.84 -28.05 2.65
CA VAL A 343 -34.38 -27.85 2.59
C VAL A 343 -33.80 -28.62 1.41
N GLN A 344 -33.07 -27.92 0.52
CA GLN A 344 -32.24 -28.56 -0.48
C GLN A 344 -30.79 -28.58 0.01
N THR A 345 -30.25 -29.79 0.18
CA THR A 345 -28.85 -29.99 0.54
C THR A 345 -28.07 -30.41 -0.71
N LEU A 346 -27.07 -29.63 -1.08
CA LEU A 346 -26.07 -30.01 -2.07
C LEU A 346 -24.84 -30.53 -1.32
N SER A 347 -24.52 -31.79 -1.57
CA SER A 347 -23.33 -32.46 -1.01
C SER A 347 -22.37 -32.82 -2.13
N THR A 348 -21.10 -32.44 -1.96
CA THR A 348 -20.00 -32.90 -2.83
C THR A 348 -19.00 -33.68 -1.99
N ASP A 349 -18.60 -34.84 -2.52
CA ASP A 349 -17.55 -35.67 -1.93
C ASP A 349 -16.26 -35.46 -2.70
N VAL A 350 -15.19 -35.10 -1.99
CA VAL A 350 -13.82 -35.07 -2.51
C VAL A 350 -13.09 -36.28 -1.94
N VAL A 351 -12.79 -37.25 -2.80
CA VAL A 351 -12.07 -38.48 -2.44
C VAL A 351 -10.59 -38.27 -2.75
N ILE A 352 -9.72 -38.48 -1.76
CA ILE A 352 -8.27 -38.35 -1.88
C ILE A 352 -7.67 -39.74 -1.68
N TYR A 353 -7.01 -40.28 -2.69
CA TYR A 353 -6.40 -41.62 -2.64
C TYR A 353 -4.98 -41.56 -2.07
N GLU A 354 -4.59 -42.64 -1.39
CA GLU A 354 -3.44 -42.71 -0.49
C GLU A 354 -2.09 -42.43 -1.18
N GLY A 355 -1.39 -41.46 -0.61
CA GLY A 355 0.01 -41.14 -0.81
C GLY A 355 0.32 -40.01 0.15
N SER A 356 1.39 -40.13 0.94
CA SER A 356 1.75 -39.20 2.02
C SER A 356 1.82 -37.74 1.56
N ILE A 357 0.74 -36.98 1.78
CA ILE A 357 0.71 -35.53 1.58
C ILE A 357 0.98 -34.85 2.93
N THR A 358 2.06 -34.09 2.99
CA THR A 358 2.25 -33.04 3.98
C THR A 358 1.15 -31.97 3.77
N LEU A 359 0.25 -31.89 4.74
CA LEU A 359 -0.97 -31.07 4.88
C LEU A 359 -1.11 -29.86 3.94
N PRO A 360 -1.96 -29.91 2.88
CA PRO A 360 -2.28 -28.74 2.07
C PRO A 360 -3.54 -28.03 2.59
N MET A 361 -3.55 -26.70 2.48
CA MET A 361 -4.79 -25.92 2.55
C MET A 361 -5.69 -26.31 1.36
N ILE A 362 -6.93 -26.72 1.62
CA ILE A 362 -7.85 -27.11 0.55
C ILE A 362 -8.75 -25.91 0.23
N ARG A 363 -8.65 -25.40 -0.99
CA ARG A 363 -9.50 -24.31 -1.51
C ARG A 363 -10.67 -24.91 -2.28
N ILE A 364 -11.89 -24.59 -1.87
CA ILE A 364 -13.10 -25.03 -2.56
C ILE A 364 -13.87 -23.78 -3.03
N GLY A 365 -13.95 -23.60 -4.35
CA GLY A 365 -14.76 -22.55 -4.96
C GLY A 365 -16.17 -23.06 -5.23
N VAL A 366 -17.19 -22.36 -4.71
CA VAL A 366 -18.59 -22.67 -4.99
C VAL A 366 -19.30 -21.42 -5.48
N SER A 367 -19.95 -21.48 -6.64
CA SER A 367 -20.79 -20.40 -7.15
C SER A 367 -22.26 -20.77 -7.00
N VAL A 368 -23.07 -19.87 -6.43
CA VAL A 368 -24.53 -20.00 -6.42
C VAL A 368 -25.10 -18.80 -7.16
N GLY A 369 -25.41 -18.96 -8.45
CA GLY A 369 -25.77 -17.82 -9.29
C GLY A 369 -24.59 -16.91 -9.59
N ALA A 370 -24.85 -15.60 -9.60
CA ALA A 370 -23.85 -14.57 -9.90
C ALA A 370 -22.97 -14.18 -8.69
N LEU A 371 -23.20 -14.79 -7.51
CA LEU A 371 -22.42 -14.52 -6.32
C LEU A 371 -21.37 -15.63 -6.11
N PRO A 372 -20.06 -15.30 -6.20
CA PRO A 372 -19.02 -16.25 -5.88
C PRO A 372 -18.90 -16.41 -4.36
N LEU A 373 -19.00 -17.64 -3.87
CA LEU A 373 -18.67 -18.00 -2.48
C LEU A 373 -17.35 -18.73 -2.42
N ARG A 374 -16.51 -18.35 -1.46
CA ARG A 374 -15.23 -18.99 -1.20
C ARG A 374 -15.25 -19.60 0.19
N ALA A 375 -14.94 -20.89 0.25
CA ALA A 375 -14.73 -21.61 1.50
C ALA A 375 -13.29 -22.12 1.56
N TYR A 376 -12.67 -21.92 2.72
CA TYR A 376 -11.31 -22.39 3.00
C TYR A 376 -11.37 -23.34 4.20
N ALA A 377 -10.76 -24.51 4.04
CA ALA A 377 -10.67 -25.51 5.10
C ALA A 377 -9.22 -25.93 5.32
N ARG A 378 -8.78 -25.89 6.58
CA ARG A 378 -7.52 -26.49 7.02
C ARG A 378 -7.84 -27.79 7.74
N VAL A 379 -7.30 -28.90 7.25
CA VAL A 379 -7.45 -30.22 7.88
C VAL A 379 -6.11 -30.55 8.50
N SER A 380 -6.08 -30.85 9.81
CA SER A 380 -4.84 -31.07 10.57
C SER A 380 -4.33 -32.51 10.53
N GLN A 381 -5.09 -33.44 9.92
CA GLN A 381 -4.71 -34.85 9.75
C GLN A 381 -5.13 -35.40 8.37
N PRO A 382 -4.50 -36.49 7.88
CA PRO A 382 -4.86 -37.13 6.61
C PRO A 382 -6.33 -37.58 6.62
N CYS A 383 -7.09 -37.19 5.60
CA CYS A 383 -8.51 -37.55 5.46
C CYS A 383 -8.74 -38.19 4.08
N GLN A 384 -9.28 -39.41 4.03
CA GLN A 384 -9.56 -40.12 2.78
C GLN A 384 -10.74 -39.51 2.00
N THR A 385 -11.68 -38.86 2.68
CA THR A 385 -12.84 -38.23 2.02
C THR A 385 -13.30 -37.00 2.79
N LEU A 386 -13.32 -35.85 2.12
CA LEU A 386 -13.84 -34.60 2.63
C LEU A 386 -15.22 -34.35 2.02
N ARG A 387 -16.27 -34.34 2.84
CA ARG A 387 -17.63 -34.01 2.40
C ARG A 387 -17.96 -32.57 2.76
N LEU A 388 -18.25 -31.76 1.75
CA LEU A 388 -18.80 -30.41 1.90
C LEU A 388 -20.31 -30.48 1.64
N SER A 389 -21.11 -30.03 2.60
CA SER A 389 -22.56 -29.90 2.46
C SER A 389 -22.97 -28.45 2.60
N ILE A 390 -23.69 -27.95 1.59
CA ILE A 390 -24.26 -26.61 1.56
C ILE A 390 -25.78 -26.78 1.55
N ALA A 391 -26.44 -26.32 2.59
CA ALA A 391 -27.89 -26.27 2.66
C ALA A 391 -28.36 -24.87 2.25
N ALA A 392 -29.24 -24.82 1.25
CA ALA A 392 -29.98 -23.61 0.88
C ALA A 392 -31.46 -23.83 1.18
N MET A 393 -32.06 -22.93 1.97
CA MET A 393 -33.52 -22.85 2.10
C MET A 393 -34.04 -22.03 0.92
N GLN A 394 -34.88 -22.62 0.09
CA GLN A 394 -35.61 -21.91 -0.97
C GLN A 394 -37.12 -22.12 -0.78
N SER A 395 -37.86 -21.01 -0.79
CA SER A 395 -39.29 -21.02 -1.12
C SER A 395 -39.43 -21.26 -2.63
N THR A 396 -40.07 -22.39 -2.96
CA THR A 396 -40.63 -22.75 -4.28
C THR A 396 -39.67 -22.99 -5.45
N GLY A 397 -39.38 -24.28 -5.65
CA GLY A 397 -39.48 -25.06 -6.91
C GLY A 397 -38.88 -24.53 -8.21
N LEU A 398 -37.82 -25.19 -8.72
CA LEU A 398 -37.64 -25.68 -10.10
C LEU A 398 -36.28 -26.43 -10.25
N THR A 399 -36.14 -27.24 -11.31
CA THR A 399 -35.08 -28.27 -11.53
C THR A 399 -34.10 -27.93 -12.66
N PRO A 400 -32.77 -28.20 -12.54
CA PRO A 400 -31.85 -28.19 -13.69
C PRO A 400 -30.96 -29.46 -13.89
N SER A 401 -30.42 -29.59 -15.11
CA SER A 401 -29.74 -30.73 -15.76
C SER A 401 -28.23 -30.88 -15.47
N SER A 402 -27.71 -32.13 -15.50
CA SER A 402 -26.31 -32.50 -15.22
C SER A 402 -25.42 -32.62 -16.47
N GLY A 403 -24.16 -32.18 -16.37
CA GLY A 403 -23.07 -32.49 -17.32
C GLY A 403 -21.76 -32.78 -16.58
N SER A 404 -20.95 -33.70 -17.09
CA SER A 404 -19.67 -34.18 -16.53
C SER A 404 -18.46 -33.60 -17.28
N TYR A 405 -17.41 -33.18 -16.56
CA TYR A 405 -16.16 -32.67 -17.16
C TYR A 405 -14.93 -33.32 -16.50
N ASN A 406 -13.91 -33.65 -17.31
CA ASN A 406 -12.59 -34.15 -16.87
C ASN A 406 -11.53 -33.05 -17.01
N ILE A 407 -10.60 -32.93 -16.05
CA ILE A 407 -9.48 -31.95 -16.05
C ILE A 407 -8.16 -32.67 -15.71
N PRO A 408 -7.05 -32.48 -16.48
CA PRO A 408 -5.73 -33.02 -16.15
C PRO A 408 -4.83 -32.05 -15.33
N ALA A 409 -3.78 -32.60 -14.68
CA ALA A 409 -2.90 -31.97 -13.67
C ALA A 409 -1.67 -31.20 -14.26
N PRO A 410 -0.82 -30.46 -13.49
CA PRO A 410 -0.80 -30.26 -12.03
C PRO A 410 -0.67 -28.78 -11.63
N HIS A 411 -1.66 -27.92 -11.92
CA HIS A 411 -1.78 -26.57 -11.33
C HIS A 411 -3.23 -26.10 -11.36
N SER A 412 -4.16 -26.98 -10.99
CA SER A 412 -5.55 -26.81 -11.38
C SER A 412 -6.40 -26.32 -10.21
N LYS A 413 -6.72 -25.01 -10.21
CA LYS A 413 -7.86 -24.45 -9.46
C LYS A 413 -9.12 -25.25 -9.85
N ALA A 414 -9.73 -25.96 -8.91
CA ALA A 414 -11.06 -26.54 -9.13
C ALA A 414 -12.12 -25.45 -8.93
N MET A 415 -12.88 -25.14 -9.97
CA MET A 415 -13.92 -24.12 -9.95
C MET A 415 -15.20 -24.77 -10.49
N LEU A 416 -16.18 -24.99 -9.61
CA LEU A 416 -17.46 -25.62 -9.97
C LEU A 416 -18.47 -24.54 -10.35
N PHE A 417 -18.98 -24.58 -11.59
CA PHE A 417 -20.01 -23.64 -12.06
C PHE A 417 -21.40 -24.26 -11.91
N LEU A 418 -22.28 -23.63 -11.13
CA LEU A 418 -23.71 -23.95 -11.09
C LEU A 418 -24.51 -22.74 -11.61
N LYS A 419 -25.12 -22.89 -12.79
CA LYS A 419 -26.01 -21.87 -13.38
C LYS A 419 -27.43 -22.02 -12.81
N PRO A 420 -28.00 -21.02 -12.12
CA PRO A 420 -29.44 -20.96 -11.87
C PRO A 420 -30.14 -20.42 -13.11
N ARG A 421 -31.32 -20.96 -13.40
CA ARG A 421 -32.32 -20.28 -14.23
C ARG A 421 -33.27 -19.55 -13.28
N ALA A 422 -33.47 -18.27 -13.55
CA ALA A 422 -34.39 -17.32 -12.91
C ALA A 422 -33.88 -16.62 -11.63
N ALA A 423 -34.08 -15.30 -11.66
CA ALA A 423 -33.70 -14.32 -10.66
C ALA A 423 -34.76 -14.22 -9.56
N THR A 424 -34.34 -14.32 -8.31
CA THR A 424 -34.99 -13.70 -7.13
C THR A 424 -33.99 -13.80 -5.98
N TYR A 425 -33.54 -12.63 -5.51
CA TYR A 425 -32.61 -12.52 -4.38
C TYR A 425 -33.44 -12.28 -3.11
N GLU A 426 -33.65 -13.31 -2.31
CA GLU A 426 -34.02 -13.14 -0.90
C GLU A 426 -33.03 -13.89 0.00
N LEU A 427 -32.83 -13.32 1.19
CA LEU A 427 -31.79 -13.63 2.17
C LEU A 427 -31.58 -15.14 2.38
N ILE A 428 -30.41 -15.65 1.98
CA ILE A 428 -30.00 -17.04 2.23
C ILE A 428 -29.17 -17.08 3.51
N SER A 429 -29.70 -17.63 4.62
CA SER A 429 -28.85 -18.04 5.74
C SER A 429 -28.13 -19.34 5.34
N GLN A 430 -26.85 -19.25 4.97
CA GLN A 430 -26.08 -20.40 4.51
C GLN A 430 -25.50 -21.16 5.70
N ILE A 431 -25.88 -22.44 5.84
CA ILE A 431 -25.21 -23.34 6.78
C ILE A 431 -24.26 -24.22 5.97
N VAL A 432 -22.96 -24.06 6.22
CA VAL A 432 -21.91 -24.90 5.63
C VAL A 432 -21.44 -25.90 6.67
N THR A 433 -21.51 -27.19 6.34
CA THR A 433 -21.01 -28.26 7.20
C THR A 433 -19.95 -29.06 6.48
N LEU A 434 -18.79 -29.24 7.11
CA LEU A 434 -17.71 -30.12 6.67
C LEU A 434 -17.68 -31.36 7.57
N ARG A 435 -17.60 -32.55 6.97
CA ARG A 435 -17.40 -33.82 7.70
C ARG A 435 -16.26 -34.62 7.10
N CYS A 436 -15.32 -35.06 7.94
CA CYS A 436 -14.31 -36.08 7.61
C CYS A 436 -14.79 -37.44 8.16
N ARG A 437 -14.56 -38.54 7.43
CA ARG A 437 -15.10 -39.87 7.80
C ARG A 437 -14.02 -40.96 7.94
N ARG A 438 -13.18 -40.86 8.98
CA ARG A 438 -12.73 -41.97 9.86
C ARG A 438 -11.77 -41.41 10.93
N SER A 439 -11.87 -41.97 12.14
CA SER A 439 -11.08 -41.69 13.36
C SER A 439 -10.92 -40.22 13.78
N GLY A 440 -11.96 -39.64 14.37
CA GLY A 440 -11.81 -38.64 15.47
C GLY A 440 -11.01 -37.36 15.22
N ALA A 441 -10.61 -37.03 13.99
CA ALA A 441 -9.79 -35.86 13.71
C ALA A 441 -10.60 -34.55 13.69
N LEU A 442 -10.07 -33.54 14.39
CA LEU A 442 -10.63 -32.20 14.57
C LEU A 442 -10.50 -31.33 13.30
N CYS A 443 -11.54 -30.56 12.99
CA CYS A 443 -11.49 -29.46 12.04
C CYS A 443 -11.45 -28.16 12.87
N GLU A 444 -10.32 -27.45 12.87
CA GLU A 444 -10.09 -26.36 13.84
C GLU A 444 -10.67 -25.01 13.43
N ARG A 445 -10.81 -24.70 12.12
CA ARG A 445 -11.43 -23.45 11.65
C ARG A 445 -12.06 -23.59 10.26
N ILE A 446 -13.23 -22.97 10.08
CA ILE A 446 -13.89 -22.75 8.79
C ILE A 446 -14.02 -21.25 8.60
N LEU A 447 -13.56 -20.73 7.46
CA LEU A 447 -13.75 -19.33 7.08
C LEU A 447 -14.67 -19.26 5.86
N LEU A 448 -15.77 -18.51 6.01
CA LEU A 448 -16.72 -18.22 4.93
C LEU A 448 -16.68 -16.71 4.65
N ALA A 449 -16.51 -16.35 3.39
CA ALA A 449 -16.65 -14.98 2.94
C ALA A 449 -17.63 -14.94 1.75
N SER A 450 -18.73 -14.20 1.91
CA SER A 450 -19.61 -13.80 0.82
C SER A 450 -19.29 -12.37 0.43
N PHE A 451 -19.07 -12.10 -0.85
CA PHE A 451 -19.02 -10.73 -1.35
C PHE A 451 -20.44 -10.25 -1.66
N GLY A 452 -20.89 -9.13 -1.06
CA GLY A 452 -22.08 -8.39 -1.50
C GLY A 452 -23.13 -7.99 -0.43
N LEU A 453 -23.01 -8.40 0.82
CA LEU A 453 -23.76 -7.91 1.99
C LEU A 453 -22.80 -7.83 3.18
N PRO A 454 -23.07 -7.04 4.25
CA PRO A 454 -22.08 -6.75 5.30
C PRO A 454 -21.42 -8.02 5.80
N CYS A 455 -20.10 -8.09 5.67
CA CYS A 455 -19.30 -9.26 6.02
C CYS A 455 -19.41 -9.53 7.53
N THR A 456 -20.31 -10.43 7.94
CA THR A 456 -20.26 -11.00 9.28
C THR A 456 -19.16 -12.06 9.28
N LEU A 457 -18.04 -11.77 9.94
CA LEU A 457 -17.00 -12.76 10.19
C LEU A 457 -17.55 -13.77 11.21
N MET A 458 -18.13 -14.88 10.74
CA MET A 458 -18.68 -15.88 11.66
C MET A 458 -17.58 -16.85 12.08
N THR A 459 -17.17 -16.77 13.34
CA THR A 459 -16.22 -17.70 13.95
C THR A 459 -16.99 -18.64 14.88
N GLY A 460 -16.87 -19.95 14.66
CA GLY A 460 -17.50 -20.96 15.50
C GLY A 460 -16.44 -21.87 16.11
N SER A 461 -16.53 -22.13 17.41
CA SER A 461 -15.73 -23.15 18.10
C SER A 461 -16.58 -24.40 18.35
N CYS A 462 -16.06 -25.59 18.02
CA CYS A 462 -16.73 -26.85 18.32
C CYS A 462 -16.70 -27.15 19.83
N ALA A 463 -17.84 -27.34 20.47
CA ALA A 463 -17.92 -27.97 21.79
C ALA A 463 -18.00 -29.50 21.65
N VAL A 464 -17.15 -30.21 22.38
CA VAL A 464 -17.08 -31.68 22.37
C VAL A 464 -18.10 -32.26 23.35
N GLY A 465 -19.11 -32.97 22.84
CA GLY A 465 -19.86 -33.94 23.64
C GLY A 465 -19.22 -35.32 23.50
N GLN A 466 -18.79 -35.94 24.61
CA GLN A 466 -18.25 -37.30 24.57
C GLN A 466 -19.34 -38.30 24.17
N GLY A 467 -19.25 -38.81 22.94
CA GLY A 467 -20.13 -39.83 22.39
C GLY A 467 -20.01 -39.90 20.88
N ARG A 468 -20.38 -41.03 20.25
CA ARG A 468 -20.48 -41.14 18.78
C ARG A 468 -21.55 -40.16 18.28
N GLY A 469 -21.15 -38.92 18.01
CA GLY A 469 -22.05 -37.82 17.70
C GLY A 469 -21.48 -36.93 16.61
N SER A 470 -22.32 -36.55 15.66
CA SER A 470 -22.00 -35.57 14.63
C SER A 470 -21.79 -34.19 15.24
N SER A 471 -20.68 -33.54 14.95
CA SER A 471 -20.48 -32.12 15.25
C SER A 471 -21.40 -31.29 14.35
N LYS A 472 -22.26 -30.47 14.94
CA LYS A 472 -22.97 -29.39 14.24
C LYS A 472 -22.26 -28.08 14.60
N ILE A 473 -21.90 -27.31 13.58
CA ILE A 473 -21.45 -25.94 13.75
C ILE A 473 -22.68 -25.08 13.45
N SER A 474 -23.23 -24.46 14.48
CA SER A 474 -24.24 -23.40 14.37
C SER A 474 -23.49 -22.08 14.31
N PHE A 475 -23.88 -21.23 13.37
CA PHE A 475 -23.38 -19.87 13.25
C PHE A 475 -24.33 -18.89 13.90
#